data_AF-A0A348NZS8-F1
#
_entry.id   AF-A0A348NZS8-F1
#
_cell.length_a   1.000
_cell.length_b   1.000
_cell.length_c   1.000
_cell.angle_alpha   90.00
_cell.angle_beta   90.00
_cell.angle_gamma   90.00
#
_symmetry.space_group_name_H-M   'P 1'
#
loop_
_entity.id
_entity.type
_entity.pdbx_description
1 polymer ?
#
loop_
_entity_poly.entity_id
_entity_poly.type
_entity_poly.pdbx_seq_one_letter_code
_entity_poly.pdbx_strand_id
1 'polypeptide(L)'
;MYSKLSIMVFIVMLTLSSRSFGYEDKFYNYYEKGLQYMKTGDFNRAIVEFKSAYSLQFEDAKKKRTYGTKFIEYFPHRETGVCYYLLEEYDNARQELELSVSYKKSDRAEEYLNKITTGITHTDENRNKELAKLEEKKKQLALEQEKIEKERVEKEKREKEALAIKKEQERKEKEQLEQERKLKEISEKELLALQKEQEQKEKERLEQERKLKEKNEKEALAIKREREAIQKEMEELERRKKELDKDRTKANVPLTSDLIKITRVGSPLTVAIIPIESKESNSQISSMILDKLITNLVKKRRFKVIEREFLDKIMNEQSLGMTGIVDEATAINAGKVIGAEAIIMGKQSELNGDLHISVRVIDVETSETITANEIVSEQDELERAMEKVAVMIINDMPLFEGTIIKIDPDQIYLDIGADLGVRKGTKFTLYRKGEEIKHPSTGEVLGYNVTPLGEAVTTNVQEKMSIAKIVKSGSIQIGDKAVIK
;
A
#
# COMPACT_ATOMS: atom_id res chain seq x y z
N MET A 1 17.07 52.97 -93.53
CA MET A 1 17.88 54.16 -93.25
C MET A 1 18.72 53.89 -92.01
N TYR A 2 19.96 53.43 -92.20
CA TYR A 2 21.13 53.44 -91.28
C TYR A 2 22.32 53.14 -92.22
N SER A 3 22.84 54.15 -92.91
CA SER A 3 23.89 55.10 -92.50
C SER A 3 25.28 54.48 -92.38
N LYS A 4 26.01 54.58 -93.50
CA LYS A 4 27.39 55.06 -93.63
C LYS A 4 28.48 54.37 -92.78
N LEU A 5 28.97 53.30 -93.37
CA LEU A 5 30.39 53.00 -93.54
C LEU A 5 31.14 54.21 -94.16
N SER A 6 32.44 54.33 -93.83
CA SER A 6 33.45 55.17 -94.50
C SER A 6 33.60 56.61 -93.98
N ILE A 7 34.60 56.83 -93.12
CA ILE A 7 35.57 57.95 -93.12
C ILE A 7 36.60 57.66 -92.00
N MET A 8 37.89 57.93 -92.28
CA MET A 8 39.09 57.76 -91.42
C MET A 8 39.88 56.44 -91.52
N VAL A 9 40.13 56.01 -92.76
CA VAL A 9 41.32 55.20 -93.14
C VAL A 9 42.44 56.14 -93.66
N PHE A 10 42.77 57.24 -92.96
CA PHE A 10 43.74 58.21 -93.51
C PHE A 10 44.59 58.97 -92.49
N ILE A 11 45.12 58.30 -91.47
CA ILE A 11 46.33 58.77 -90.76
C ILE A 11 47.24 57.55 -90.52
N VAL A 12 47.75 57.02 -91.63
CA VAL A 12 48.97 56.21 -91.71
C VAL A 12 49.94 57.03 -92.56
N MET A 13 51.22 57.02 -92.19
CA MET A 13 52.37 57.69 -92.80
C MET A 13 52.53 59.19 -92.46
N LEU A 14 53.41 59.51 -91.50
CA LEU A 14 54.77 59.98 -91.82
C LEU A 14 55.57 60.34 -90.54
N THR A 15 56.10 59.34 -89.82
CA THR A 15 57.35 59.48 -89.04
C THR A 15 58.12 58.16 -89.10
N LEU A 16 58.71 57.93 -90.27
CA LEU A 16 59.78 56.96 -90.47
C LEU A 16 61.13 57.58 -90.05
N SER A 17 62.04 56.69 -89.67
CA SER A 17 63.44 56.88 -89.19
C SER A 17 63.54 57.07 -87.66
N SER A 18 64.19 56.21 -86.88
CA SER A 18 65.30 55.30 -87.18
C SER A 18 65.50 54.25 -86.07
N ARG A 19 66.24 53.18 -86.44
CA ARG A 19 66.90 52.12 -85.63
C ARG A 19 66.12 50.82 -85.38
N SER A 20 66.13 49.95 -86.39
CA SER A 20 66.24 48.50 -86.14
C SER A 20 67.73 48.13 -86.15
N PHE A 21 68.28 47.88 -84.96
CA PHE A 21 69.56 47.20 -84.80
C PHE A 21 69.30 45.71 -85.12
N GLY A 22 69.94 45.17 -86.15
CA GLY A 22 69.75 43.78 -86.57
C GLY A 22 70.23 42.80 -85.49
N TYR A 23 69.32 41.98 -84.97
CA TYR A 23 69.63 40.79 -84.18
C TYR A 23 69.74 39.63 -85.17
N GLU A 24 70.93 39.04 -85.31
CA GLU A 24 71.14 37.87 -86.17
C GLU A 24 70.48 36.65 -85.49
N ASP A 25 69.30 36.23 -85.98
CA ASP A 25 68.52 35.15 -85.38
C ASP A 25 69.20 33.78 -85.61
N LYS A 26 69.36 33.00 -84.52
CA LYS A 26 70.07 31.70 -84.54
C LYS A 26 69.11 30.56 -84.89
N PHE A 27 69.62 29.52 -85.58
CA PHE A 27 68.84 28.37 -86.06
C PHE A 27 67.93 27.70 -85.00
N TYR A 28 68.39 27.63 -83.75
CA TYR A 28 67.64 26.95 -82.68
C TYR A 28 66.41 27.72 -82.21
N ASN A 29 66.34 29.05 -82.41
CA ASN A 29 65.16 29.85 -82.09
C ASN A 29 63.99 29.46 -83.01
N TYR A 30 64.26 29.33 -84.31
CA TYR A 30 63.28 28.89 -85.30
C TYR A 30 62.82 27.46 -85.04
N TYR A 31 63.75 26.55 -84.70
CA TYR A 31 63.39 25.17 -84.40
C TYR A 31 62.50 25.04 -83.15
N GLU A 32 62.82 25.77 -82.07
CA GLU A 32 61.97 25.79 -80.86
C GLU A 32 60.58 26.39 -81.16
N LYS A 33 60.48 27.45 -81.97
CA LYS A 33 59.20 28.00 -82.43
C LYS A 33 58.40 26.99 -83.26
N GLY A 34 59.04 26.28 -84.18
CA GLY A 34 58.41 25.24 -84.98
C GLY A 34 57.80 24.13 -84.11
N LEU A 35 58.53 23.67 -83.09
CA LEU A 35 58.01 22.71 -82.12
C LEU A 35 56.81 23.24 -81.33
N GLN A 36 56.80 24.54 -81.00
CA GLN A 36 55.65 25.17 -80.34
C GLN A 36 54.42 25.19 -81.25
N TYR A 37 54.57 25.63 -82.50
CA TYR A 37 53.46 25.64 -83.46
C TYR A 37 52.92 24.23 -83.74
N MET A 38 53.80 23.24 -83.81
CA MET A 38 53.40 21.84 -83.96
C MET A 38 52.58 21.35 -82.76
N LYS A 39 52.93 21.74 -81.52
CA LYS A 39 52.15 21.42 -80.33
C LYS A 39 50.78 22.11 -80.29
N THR A 40 50.69 23.33 -80.81
CA THR A 40 49.40 24.04 -80.92
C THR A 40 48.56 23.60 -82.11
N GLY A 41 49.08 22.71 -82.96
CA GLY A 41 48.40 22.21 -84.16
C GLY A 41 48.47 23.15 -85.38
N ASP A 42 49.28 24.20 -85.32
CA ASP A 42 49.48 25.14 -86.43
C ASP A 42 50.62 24.63 -87.32
N PHE A 43 50.37 23.52 -88.02
CA PHE A 43 51.39 22.79 -88.77
C PHE A 43 51.99 23.60 -89.92
N ASN A 44 51.20 24.47 -90.56
CA ASN A 44 51.68 25.35 -91.62
C ASN A 44 52.75 26.32 -91.10
N ARG A 45 52.52 26.96 -89.94
CA ARG A 45 53.54 27.81 -89.31
C ARG A 45 54.73 27.01 -88.80
N ALA A 46 54.48 25.83 -88.24
CA ALA A 46 55.54 24.94 -87.79
C ALA A 46 56.53 24.62 -88.93
N ILE A 47 56.00 24.27 -90.11
CA ILE A 47 56.80 24.03 -91.32
C ILE A 47 57.66 25.24 -91.65
N VAL A 48 57.08 26.45 -91.73
CA VAL A 48 57.83 27.67 -92.06
C VAL A 48 59.00 27.91 -91.10
N GLU A 49 58.78 27.72 -89.81
CA GLU A 49 59.82 27.88 -88.79
C GLU A 49 60.88 26.77 -88.90
N PHE A 50 60.50 25.51 -89.15
CA PHE A 50 61.48 24.44 -89.38
C PHE A 50 62.32 24.66 -90.65
N LYS A 51 61.70 25.15 -91.73
CA LYS A 51 62.42 25.55 -92.95
C LYS A 51 63.41 26.68 -92.68
N SER A 52 63.02 27.63 -91.85
CA SER A 52 63.91 28.72 -91.40
C SER A 52 65.04 28.23 -90.50
N ALA A 53 64.81 27.16 -89.74
CA ALA A 53 65.87 26.53 -88.95
C ALA A 53 66.87 25.79 -89.86
N TYR A 54 66.40 24.93 -90.76
CA TYR A 54 67.31 24.15 -91.62
C TYR A 54 67.99 24.99 -92.70
N SER A 55 67.46 26.16 -93.06
CA SER A 55 68.18 27.09 -93.96
C SER A 55 69.44 27.66 -93.30
N LEU A 56 69.44 27.82 -91.97
CA LEU A 56 70.61 28.24 -91.19
C LEU A 56 71.49 27.07 -90.78
N GLN A 57 70.89 25.91 -90.50
CA GLN A 57 71.60 24.71 -90.11
C GLN A 57 70.90 23.46 -90.67
N PHE A 58 71.38 22.97 -91.81
CA PHE A 58 70.69 21.95 -92.60
C PHE A 58 70.59 20.57 -91.94
N GLU A 59 71.72 20.03 -91.48
CA GLU A 59 71.81 18.63 -91.08
C GLU A 59 71.07 18.28 -89.77
N ASP A 60 70.26 17.21 -89.83
CA ASP A 60 69.64 16.56 -88.68
C ASP A 60 70.70 15.91 -87.76
N ALA A 61 70.58 16.15 -86.45
CA ALA A 61 71.51 15.64 -85.45
C ALA A 61 70.81 15.35 -84.11
N LYS A 62 71.05 14.16 -83.55
CA LYS A 62 70.60 13.80 -82.18
C LYS A 62 71.11 14.75 -81.10
N LYS A 63 72.24 15.41 -81.34
CA LYS A 63 72.89 16.31 -80.37
C LYS A 63 73.56 17.47 -81.11
N LYS A 64 72.84 18.59 -81.25
CA LYS A 64 73.35 19.83 -81.88
C LYS A 64 73.58 20.91 -80.82
N ARG A 65 74.73 21.58 -80.86
CA ARG A 65 75.07 22.64 -79.91
C ARG A 65 74.33 23.93 -80.27
N THR A 66 73.79 24.62 -79.26
CA THR A 66 73.07 25.89 -79.42
C THR A 66 73.92 27.07 -78.95
N TYR A 67 73.72 27.58 -77.73
CA TYR A 67 74.60 28.57 -77.09
C TYR A 67 75.25 28.00 -75.83
N GLY A 68 76.47 28.46 -75.52
CA GLY A 68 77.21 28.00 -74.35
C GLY A 68 77.44 26.50 -74.36
N THR A 69 76.96 25.80 -73.33
CA THR A 69 77.08 24.35 -73.13
C THR A 69 75.80 23.56 -73.46
N LYS A 70 74.73 24.21 -73.97
CA LYS A 70 73.42 23.58 -74.24
C LYS A 70 73.40 22.84 -75.57
N PHE A 71 72.96 21.58 -75.54
CA PHE A 71 72.70 20.76 -76.73
C PHE A 71 71.21 20.44 -76.83
N ILE A 72 70.70 20.39 -78.06
CA ILE A 72 69.32 19.99 -78.34
C ILE A 72 69.30 18.82 -79.32
N GLU A 73 68.21 18.05 -79.29
CA GLU A 73 67.86 17.17 -80.39
C GLU A 73 67.35 18.05 -81.54
N TYR A 74 67.97 17.96 -82.70
CA TYR A 74 67.70 18.86 -83.82
C TYR A 74 67.39 18.04 -85.07
N PHE A 75 66.11 17.88 -85.38
CA PHE A 75 65.63 17.18 -86.56
C PHE A 75 64.60 18.01 -87.32
N PRO A 76 65.00 19.17 -87.88
CA PRO A 76 64.08 20.02 -88.62
C PRO A 76 63.42 19.30 -89.81
N HIS A 77 64.13 18.42 -90.52
CA HIS A 77 63.55 17.66 -91.63
C HIS A 77 62.51 16.63 -91.15
N ARG A 78 62.81 15.92 -90.04
CA ARG A 78 61.85 15.00 -89.41
C ARG A 78 60.55 15.69 -89.03
N GLU A 79 60.64 16.79 -88.28
CA GLU A 79 59.45 17.46 -87.78
C GLU A 79 58.68 18.17 -88.90
N THR A 80 59.37 18.68 -89.92
CA THR A 80 58.73 19.20 -91.14
C THR A 80 57.94 18.09 -91.84
N GLY A 81 58.56 16.92 -92.02
CA GLY A 81 57.91 15.76 -92.63
C GLY A 81 56.71 15.24 -91.83
N VAL A 82 56.79 15.25 -90.50
CA VAL A 82 55.64 14.94 -89.62
C VAL A 82 54.53 15.98 -89.79
N CYS A 83 54.84 17.27 -89.88
CA CYS A 83 53.83 18.31 -90.11
C CYS A 83 53.14 18.14 -91.46
N TYR A 84 53.89 17.83 -92.53
CA TYR A 84 53.31 17.54 -93.83
C TYR A 84 52.41 16.30 -93.80
N TYR A 85 52.79 15.25 -93.08
CA TYR A 85 51.93 14.07 -92.90
C TYR A 85 50.61 14.43 -92.22
N LEU A 86 50.65 15.28 -91.20
CA LEU A 86 49.45 15.75 -90.48
C LEU A 86 48.58 16.70 -91.32
N LEU A 87 49.17 17.37 -92.32
CA LEU A 87 48.47 18.16 -93.34
C LEU A 87 48.02 17.34 -94.56
N GLU A 88 48.25 16.02 -94.55
CA GLU A 88 47.95 15.10 -95.66
C GLU A 88 48.76 15.38 -96.96
N GLU A 89 49.85 16.14 -96.85
CA GLU A 89 50.80 16.38 -97.95
C GLU A 89 51.85 15.25 -97.97
N TYR A 90 51.42 14.03 -98.27
CA TYR A 90 52.24 12.83 -98.11
C TYR A 90 53.50 12.78 -98.97
N ASP A 91 53.49 13.39 -100.16
CA ASP A 91 54.65 13.44 -101.04
C ASP A 91 55.75 14.33 -100.45
N ASN A 92 55.37 15.52 -99.95
CA ASN A 92 56.28 16.43 -99.23
C ASN A 92 56.77 15.82 -97.92
N ALA A 93 55.87 15.13 -97.20
CA ALA A 93 56.20 14.41 -95.98
C ALA A 93 57.26 13.33 -96.24
N ARG A 94 57.05 12.50 -97.28
CA ARG A 94 57.98 11.44 -97.65
C ARG A 94 59.35 12.01 -97.98
N GLN A 95 59.42 13.05 -98.82
CA GLN A 95 60.70 13.68 -99.20
C GLN A 95 61.49 14.19 -97.98
N GLU A 96 60.84 14.95 -97.08
CA GLU A 96 61.49 15.51 -95.90
C GLU A 96 61.88 14.42 -94.88
N LEU A 97 61.06 13.38 -94.71
CA LEU A 97 61.38 12.26 -93.82
C LEU A 97 62.50 11.37 -94.36
N GLU A 98 62.53 11.10 -95.66
CA GLU A 98 63.63 10.38 -96.31
C GLU A 98 64.94 11.17 -96.20
N LEU A 99 64.86 12.49 -96.40
CA LEU A 99 65.98 13.40 -96.20
C LEU A 99 66.48 13.37 -94.75
N SER A 100 65.57 13.43 -93.77
CA SER A 100 65.91 13.30 -92.36
C SER A 100 66.64 11.98 -92.04
N VAL A 101 66.11 10.84 -92.53
CA VAL A 101 66.72 9.52 -92.33
C VAL A 101 68.12 9.44 -92.97
N SER A 102 68.31 10.08 -94.13
CA SER A 102 69.60 10.12 -94.82
C SER A 102 70.71 10.79 -94.02
N TYR A 103 70.38 11.85 -93.27
CA TYR A 103 71.33 12.52 -92.36
C TYR A 103 71.47 11.79 -91.04
N LYS A 104 70.34 11.52 -90.37
CA LYS A 104 70.33 10.81 -89.10
C LYS A 104 69.07 9.97 -88.92
N LYS A 105 69.25 8.66 -88.83
CA LYS A 105 68.17 7.72 -88.51
C LYS A 105 67.47 8.05 -87.17
N SER A 106 66.14 8.08 -87.20
CA SER A 106 65.24 8.27 -86.07
C SER A 106 64.03 7.34 -86.19
N ASP A 107 63.67 6.64 -85.12
CA ASP A 107 62.53 5.70 -85.10
C ASP A 107 61.22 6.41 -85.48
N ARG A 108 61.07 7.67 -85.06
CA ARG A 108 59.94 8.53 -85.42
C ARG A 108 59.91 8.84 -86.91
N ALA A 109 61.06 9.04 -87.57
CA ALA A 109 61.05 9.28 -89.01
C ALA A 109 60.64 8.02 -89.79
N GLU A 110 61.15 6.85 -89.38
CA GLU A 110 60.78 5.55 -89.99
C GLU A 110 59.32 5.19 -89.76
N GLU A 111 58.79 5.48 -88.56
CA GLU A 111 57.38 5.27 -88.24
C GLU A 111 56.47 6.02 -89.23
N TYR A 112 56.74 7.31 -89.47
CA TYR A 112 55.93 8.11 -90.38
C TYR A 112 56.15 7.73 -91.85
N LEU A 113 57.35 7.33 -92.25
CA LEU A 113 57.57 6.76 -93.58
C LEU A 113 56.80 5.46 -93.80
N ASN A 114 56.76 4.59 -92.80
CA ASN A 114 55.99 3.36 -92.85
C ASN A 114 54.47 3.65 -92.91
N LYS A 115 54.00 4.65 -92.17
CA LYS A 115 52.60 5.11 -92.25
C LYS A 115 52.23 5.59 -93.66
N ILE A 116 53.09 6.39 -94.27
CA ILE A 116 52.91 6.83 -95.66
C ILE A 116 52.93 5.63 -96.63
N THR A 117 53.82 4.67 -96.41
CA THR A 117 53.95 3.47 -97.27
C THR A 117 52.74 2.54 -97.15
N THR A 118 52.15 2.43 -95.96
CA THR A 118 50.99 1.58 -95.68
C THR A 118 49.65 2.25 -96.01
N GLY A 119 49.65 3.53 -96.41
CA GLY A 119 48.45 4.28 -96.76
C GLY A 119 47.56 4.66 -95.57
N ILE A 120 48.09 4.62 -94.34
CA ILE A 120 47.36 5.02 -93.14
C ILE A 120 47.25 6.56 -93.14
N THR A 121 46.02 7.07 -93.09
CA THR A 121 45.75 8.52 -92.99
C THR A 121 45.61 8.93 -91.52
N HIS A 122 45.88 10.21 -91.20
CA HIS A 122 45.68 10.73 -89.84
C HIS A 122 44.20 10.70 -89.41
N THR A 123 43.29 10.85 -90.37
CA THR A 123 41.84 10.85 -90.17
C THR A 123 41.29 9.47 -89.76
N ASP A 124 41.84 8.37 -90.31
CA ASP A 124 41.43 7.01 -89.95
C ASP A 124 41.77 6.64 -88.50
N GLU A 125 42.89 7.12 -87.96
CA GLU A 125 43.27 6.86 -86.57
C GLU A 125 42.32 7.52 -85.57
N ASN A 126 41.89 8.76 -85.84
CA ASN A 126 40.98 9.50 -84.96
C ASN A 126 39.60 8.84 -84.93
N ARG A 127 39.08 8.44 -86.10
CA ARG A 127 37.79 7.75 -86.23
C ARG A 127 37.77 6.42 -85.45
N ASN A 128 38.84 5.62 -85.55
CA ASN A 128 38.91 4.34 -84.84
C ASN A 128 39.00 4.49 -83.31
N LYS A 129 39.69 5.52 -82.82
CA LYS A 129 39.74 5.83 -81.38
C LYS A 129 38.39 6.28 -80.83
N GLU A 130 37.62 7.01 -81.62
CA GLU A 130 36.30 7.52 -81.20
C GLU A 130 35.25 6.41 -81.17
N LEU A 131 35.24 5.52 -82.16
CA LEU A 131 34.36 4.33 -82.19
C LEU A 131 34.60 3.39 -81.00
N ALA A 132 35.86 3.13 -80.64
CA ALA A 132 36.19 2.30 -79.48
C ALA A 132 35.66 2.88 -78.15
N LYS A 133 35.76 4.21 -77.97
CA LYS A 133 35.22 4.90 -76.78
C LYS A 133 33.70 4.80 -76.70
N LEU A 134 33.01 4.91 -77.84
CA LEU A 134 31.54 4.79 -77.92
C LEU A 134 31.06 3.38 -77.58
N GLU A 135 31.74 2.34 -78.06
CA GLU A 135 31.41 0.96 -77.73
C GLU A 135 31.59 0.63 -76.24
N GLU A 136 32.67 1.13 -75.63
CA GLU A 136 32.92 0.94 -74.20
C GLU A 136 31.84 1.62 -73.34
N LYS A 137 31.47 2.87 -73.70
CA LYS A 137 30.39 3.60 -73.02
C LYS A 137 29.04 2.89 -73.15
N LYS A 138 28.75 2.27 -74.29
CA LYS A 138 27.52 1.50 -74.51
C LYS A 138 27.44 0.27 -73.60
N LYS A 139 28.56 -0.43 -73.38
CA LYS A 139 28.63 -1.57 -72.45
C LYS A 139 28.41 -1.15 -71.00
N GLN A 140 28.98 -0.03 -70.58
CA GLN A 140 28.79 0.49 -69.22
C GLN A 140 27.33 0.82 -68.92
N LEU A 141 26.64 1.50 -69.85
CA LEU A 141 25.23 1.85 -69.70
C LEU A 141 24.31 0.62 -69.63
N ALA A 142 24.60 -0.43 -70.39
CA ALA A 142 23.82 -1.66 -70.36
C ALA A 142 23.90 -2.36 -68.98
N LEU A 143 25.09 -2.40 -68.38
CA LEU A 143 25.29 -2.98 -67.04
C LEU A 143 24.57 -2.16 -65.96
N GLU A 144 24.59 -0.84 -66.09
CA GLU A 144 23.89 0.07 -65.17
C GLU A 144 22.37 -0.09 -65.25
N GLN A 145 21.80 -0.24 -66.45
CA GLN A 145 20.39 -0.54 -66.64
C GLN A 145 19.96 -1.86 -65.99
N GLU A 146 20.76 -2.92 -66.14
CA GLU A 146 20.47 -4.22 -65.51
C GLU A 146 20.48 -4.11 -63.96
N LYS A 147 21.39 -3.32 -63.40
CA LYS A 147 21.48 -3.12 -61.95
C LYS A 147 20.24 -2.38 -61.42
N ILE A 148 19.82 -1.31 -62.09
CA ILE A 148 18.61 -0.54 -61.73
C ILE A 148 17.36 -1.45 -61.75
N GLU A 149 17.24 -2.30 -62.77
CA GLU A 149 16.09 -3.20 -62.90
C GLU A 149 16.04 -4.23 -61.75
N LYS A 150 17.18 -4.81 -61.36
CA LYS A 150 17.26 -5.72 -60.20
C LYS A 150 16.87 -5.04 -58.89
N GLU A 151 17.37 -3.83 -58.65
CA GLU A 151 17.02 -3.05 -57.46
C GLU A 151 15.53 -2.69 -57.42
N ARG A 152 14.92 -2.38 -58.57
CA ARG A 152 13.48 -2.14 -58.68
C ARG A 152 12.65 -3.35 -58.27
N VAL A 153 12.96 -4.53 -58.81
CA VAL A 153 12.25 -5.78 -58.50
C VAL A 153 12.40 -6.15 -57.01
N GLU A 154 13.60 -5.97 -56.44
CA GLU A 154 13.82 -6.24 -55.02
C GLU A 154 13.05 -5.27 -54.12
N LYS A 155 12.98 -3.99 -54.49
CA LYS A 155 12.20 -2.98 -53.77
C LYS A 155 10.70 -3.31 -53.79
N GLU A 156 10.14 -3.66 -54.96
CA GLU A 156 8.74 -4.09 -55.06
C GLU A 156 8.42 -5.32 -54.20
N LYS A 157 9.36 -6.27 -54.12
CA LYS A 157 9.20 -7.44 -53.25
C LYS A 157 9.16 -7.05 -51.77
N ARG A 158 10.08 -6.18 -51.32
CA ARG A 158 10.11 -5.67 -49.94
C ARG A 158 8.85 -4.88 -49.58
N GLU A 159 8.33 -4.07 -50.50
CA GLU A 159 7.09 -3.32 -50.29
C GLU A 159 5.87 -4.25 -50.13
N LYS A 160 5.78 -5.32 -50.93
CA LYS A 160 4.72 -6.33 -50.81
C LYS A 160 4.82 -7.10 -49.48
N GLU A 161 6.02 -7.49 -49.06
CA GLU A 161 6.25 -8.17 -47.78
C GLU A 161 5.90 -7.25 -46.59
N ALA A 162 6.33 -5.99 -46.62
CA ALA A 162 6.00 -5.01 -45.59
C ALA A 162 4.48 -4.76 -45.50
N LEU A 163 3.78 -4.69 -46.65
CA LEU A 163 2.33 -4.56 -46.68
C LEU A 163 1.61 -5.78 -46.10
N ALA A 164 2.12 -7.00 -46.36
CA ALA A 164 1.56 -8.22 -45.80
C ALA A 164 1.73 -8.26 -44.27
N ILE A 165 2.92 -7.92 -43.76
CA ILE A 165 3.20 -7.82 -42.32
C ILE A 165 2.29 -6.78 -41.66
N LYS A 166 2.12 -5.60 -42.26
CA LYS A 166 1.24 -4.55 -41.73
C LYS A 166 -0.21 -5.03 -41.64
N LYS A 167 -0.72 -5.69 -42.67
CA LYS A 167 -2.09 -6.27 -42.65
C LYS A 167 -2.26 -7.33 -41.58
N GLU A 168 -1.24 -8.17 -41.34
CA GLU A 168 -1.28 -9.18 -40.29
C GLU A 168 -1.26 -8.55 -38.89
N GLN A 169 -0.45 -7.52 -38.68
CA GLN A 169 -0.42 -6.75 -37.43
C GLN A 169 -1.77 -6.09 -37.13
N GLU A 170 -2.36 -5.40 -38.12
CA GLU A 170 -3.70 -4.80 -37.99
C GLU A 170 -4.78 -5.84 -37.68
N ARG A 171 -4.66 -7.08 -38.21
CA ARG A 171 -5.59 -8.16 -37.89
C ARG A 171 -5.44 -8.61 -36.44
N LYS A 172 -4.21 -8.84 -35.97
CA LYS A 172 -3.92 -9.24 -34.59
C LYS A 172 -4.36 -8.19 -33.58
N GLU A 173 -4.16 -6.91 -33.87
CA GLU A 173 -4.59 -5.80 -33.02
C GLU A 173 -6.13 -5.74 -32.92
N LYS A 174 -6.84 -5.93 -34.04
CA LYS A 174 -8.32 -6.03 -34.03
C LYS A 174 -8.82 -7.23 -33.23
N GLU A 175 -8.18 -8.39 -33.38
CA GLU A 175 -8.51 -9.60 -32.61
C GLU A 175 -8.29 -9.38 -31.10
N GLN A 176 -7.18 -8.75 -30.70
CA GLN A 176 -6.90 -8.40 -29.30
C GLN A 176 -7.92 -7.41 -28.74
N LEU A 177 -8.26 -6.36 -29.49
CA LEU A 177 -9.26 -5.37 -29.07
C LEU A 177 -10.64 -6.02 -28.90
N GLU A 178 -11.02 -6.96 -29.77
CA GLU A 178 -12.28 -7.68 -29.64
C GLU A 178 -12.30 -8.60 -28.41
N GLN A 179 -11.18 -9.28 -28.11
CA GLN A 179 -11.04 -10.09 -26.89
C GLN A 179 -11.14 -9.22 -25.63
N GLU A 180 -10.47 -8.06 -25.61
CA GLU A 180 -10.54 -7.13 -24.47
C GLU A 180 -11.96 -6.59 -24.26
N ARG A 181 -12.68 -6.26 -25.34
CA ARG A 181 -14.09 -5.85 -25.27
C ARG A 181 -14.98 -6.95 -24.70
N LYS A 182 -14.81 -8.20 -25.12
CA LYS A 182 -15.56 -9.34 -24.58
C LYS A 182 -15.27 -9.55 -23.10
N LEU A 183 -14.01 -9.42 -22.68
CA LEU A 183 -13.61 -9.55 -21.28
C LEU A 183 -14.24 -8.45 -20.41
N LYS A 184 -14.23 -7.21 -20.89
CA LYS A 184 -14.89 -6.06 -20.23
C LYS A 184 -16.39 -6.29 -20.08
N GLU A 185 -17.06 -6.73 -21.15
CA GLU A 185 -18.51 -7.01 -21.11
C GLU A 185 -18.87 -8.13 -20.13
N ILE A 186 -18.03 -9.17 -20.01
CA ILE A 186 -18.19 -10.23 -19.00
C ILE A 186 -18.03 -9.64 -17.59
N SER A 187 -16.97 -8.88 -17.35
CA SER A 187 -16.71 -8.27 -16.03
C SER A 187 -17.81 -7.29 -15.60
N GLU A 188 -18.37 -6.52 -16.53
CA GLU A 188 -19.50 -5.63 -16.27
C GLU A 188 -20.78 -6.41 -15.96
N LYS A 189 -21.04 -7.52 -16.67
CA LYS A 189 -22.17 -8.40 -16.38
C LYS A 189 -22.05 -9.08 -15.02
N GLU A 190 -20.85 -9.53 -14.65
CA GLU A 190 -20.56 -10.12 -13.32
C GLU A 190 -20.73 -9.08 -12.20
N LEU A 191 -20.22 -7.86 -12.40
CA LEU A 191 -20.38 -6.76 -11.45
C LEU A 191 -21.87 -6.40 -11.27
N LEU A 192 -22.63 -6.32 -12.37
CA LEU A 192 -24.07 -6.05 -12.33
C LEU A 192 -24.85 -7.19 -11.66
N ALA A 193 -24.46 -8.44 -11.87
CA ALA A 193 -25.06 -9.60 -11.19
C ALA A 193 -24.79 -9.54 -9.68
N LEU A 194 -23.57 -9.21 -9.28
CA LEU A 194 -23.19 -9.05 -7.87
C LEU A 194 -23.94 -7.89 -7.20
N GLN A 195 -24.08 -6.75 -7.89
CA GLN A 195 -24.89 -5.63 -7.41
C GLN A 195 -26.36 -6.00 -7.23
N LYS A 196 -26.95 -6.71 -8.20
CA LYS A 196 -28.33 -7.20 -8.09
C LYS A 196 -28.50 -8.20 -6.93
N GLU A 197 -27.54 -9.07 -6.71
CA GLU A 197 -27.56 -10.00 -5.58
C GLU A 197 -27.47 -9.28 -4.23
N GLN A 198 -26.61 -8.25 -4.13
CA GLN A 198 -26.50 -7.40 -2.95
C GLN A 198 -27.78 -6.60 -2.69
N GLU A 199 -28.37 -5.99 -3.72
CA GLU A 199 -29.66 -5.31 -3.63
C GLU A 199 -30.78 -6.26 -3.21
N GLN A 200 -30.77 -7.50 -3.71
CA GLN A 200 -31.77 -8.49 -3.33
C GLN A 200 -31.61 -8.92 -1.87
N LYS A 201 -30.37 -9.19 -1.42
CA LYS A 201 -30.06 -9.47 -0.01
C LYS A 201 -30.44 -8.31 0.90
N GLU A 202 -30.22 -7.08 0.46
CA GLU A 202 -30.62 -5.89 1.20
C GLU A 202 -32.13 -5.72 1.27
N LYS A 203 -32.86 -5.96 0.17
CA LYS A 203 -34.33 -5.97 0.15
C LYS A 203 -34.89 -7.06 1.06
N GLU A 204 -34.32 -8.26 1.03
CA GLU A 204 -34.71 -9.37 1.91
C GLU A 204 -34.43 -9.02 3.39
N ARG A 205 -33.28 -8.42 3.70
CA ARG A 205 -32.96 -7.91 5.05
C ARG A 205 -33.95 -6.85 5.50
N LEU A 206 -34.27 -5.87 4.65
CA LEU A 206 -35.24 -4.82 4.94
C LEU A 206 -36.66 -5.39 5.11
N GLU A 207 -37.04 -6.40 4.33
CA GLU A 207 -38.32 -7.08 4.48
C GLU A 207 -38.39 -7.89 5.78
N GLN A 208 -37.31 -8.58 6.15
CA GLN A 208 -37.19 -9.27 7.44
C GLN A 208 -37.27 -8.27 8.60
N GLU A 209 -36.58 -7.13 8.49
CA GLU A 209 -36.64 -6.07 9.49
C GLU A 209 -38.03 -5.45 9.58
N ARG A 210 -38.73 -5.24 8.44
CA ARG A 210 -40.12 -4.77 8.42
C ARG A 210 -41.06 -5.79 9.04
N LYS A 211 -40.92 -7.08 8.71
CA LYS A 211 -41.70 -8.18 9.33
C LYS A 211 -41.44 -8.27 10.83
N LEU A 212 -40.19 -8.09 11.27
CA LEU A 212 -39.82 -8.05 12.67
C LEU A 212 -40.40 -6.82 13.36
N LYS A 213 -40.35 -5.64 12.73
CA LYS A 213 -40.99 -4.41 13.23
C LYS A 213 -42.50 -4.56 13.32
N GLU A 214 -43.17 -5.07 12.28
CA GLU A 214 -44.61 -5.34 12.30
C GLU A 214 -44.98 -6.39 13.36
N LYS A 215 -44.15 -7.42 13.56
CA LYS A 215 -44.33 -8.41 14.63
C LYS A 215 -44.17 -7.75 16.00
N ASN A 216 -43.12 -6.96 16.19
CA ASN A 216 -42.85 -6.23 17.43
C ASN A 216 -43.92 -5.16 17.70
N GLU A 217 -44.47 -4.52 16.67
CA GLU A 217 -45.58 -3.57 16.80
C GLU A 217 -46.89 -4.28 17.13
N LYS A 218 -47.15 -5.45 16.53
CA LYS A 218 -48.30 -6.30 16.89
C LYS A 218 -48.18 -6.84 18.30
N GLU A 219 -46.99 -7.29 18.71
CA GLU A 219 -46.69 -7.70 20.08
C GLU A 219 -46.78 -6.52 21.03
N ALA A 220 -46.27 -5.34 20.67
CA ALA A 220 -46.41 -4.12 21.47
C ALA A 220 -47.87 -3.67 21.56
N LEU A 221 -48.68 -3.83 20.51
CA LEU A 221 -50.10 -3.52 20.51
C LEU A 221 -50.89 -4.58 21.29
N ALA A 222 -50.50 -5.85 21.24
CA ALA A 222 -51.08 -6.92 22.04
C ALA A 222 -50.75 -6.69 23.52
N ILE A 223 -49.49 -6.42 23.86
CA ILE A 223 -49.02 -6.00 25.18
C ILE A 223 -49.71 -4.70 25.59
N LYS A 224 -49.98 -3.76 24.67
CA LYS A 224 -50.71 -2.53 24.99
C LYS A 224 -52.17 -2.81 25.28
N ARG A 225 -52.85 -3.67 24.51
CA ARG A 225 -54.25 -4.08 24.76
C ARG A 225 -54.37 -4.90 26.03
N GLU A 226 -53.41 -5.78 26.28
CA GLU A 226 -53.31 -6.57 27.51
C GLU A 226 -52.96 -5.65 28.69
N ARG A 227 -52.08 -4.67 28.52
CA ARG A 227 -51.84 -3.60 29.51
C ARG A 227 -53.06 -2.73 29.71
N GLU A 228 -53.86 -2.42 28.68
CA GLU A 228 -55.10 -1.65 28.80
C GLU A 228 -56.21 -2.47 29.48
N ALA A 229 -56.26 -3.79 29.23
CA ALA A 229 -57.15 -4.72 29.90
C ALA A 229 -56.74 -4.89 31.36
N ILE A 230 -55.46 -5.14 31.62
CA ILE A 230 -54.84 -5.12 32.96
C ILE A 230 -55.01 -3.75 33.59
N GLN A 231 -54.96 -2.63 32.84
CA GLN A 231 -55.16 -1.27 33.37
C GLN A 231 -56.61 -1.06 33.78
N LYS A 232 -57.59 -1.54 33.00
CA LYS A 232 -59.00 -1.50 33.36
C LYS A 232 -59.31 -2.41 34.55
N GLU A 233 -58.75 -3.61 34.56
CA GLU A 233 -58.85 -4.57 35.66
C GLU A 233 -58.12 -4.02 36.91
N MET A 234 -56.98 -3.36 36.73
CA MET A 234 -56.23 -2.64 37.76
C MET A 234 -56.96 -1.38 38.20
N GLU A 235 -57.74 -0.70 37.37
CA GLU A 235 -58.57 0.45 37.73
C GLU A 235 -59.81 0.01 38.52
N GLU A 236 -60.37 -1.16 38.17
CA GLU A 236 -61.42 -1.81 38.94
C GLU A 236 -60.89 -2.32 40.29
N LEU A 237 -59.72 -2.97 40.27
CA LEU A 237 -58.96 -3.35 41.45
C LEU A 237 -58.45 -2.14 42.22
N GLU A 238 -58.13 -1.01 41.60
CA GLU A 238 -57.69 0.25 42.23
C GLU A 238 -58.86 1.03 42.81
N ARG A 239 -60.07 0.92 42.26
CA ARG A 239 -61.27 1.38 42.96
C ARG A 239 -61.49 0.53 44.21
N ARG A 240 -61.31 -0.80 44.07
CA ARG A 240 -61.36 -1.76 45.18
C ARG A 240 -60.21 -1.61 46.18
N LYS A 241 -59.04 -1.14 45.73
CA LYS A 241 -57.80 -0.89 46.51
C LYS A 241 -57.75 0.55 47.04
N LYS A 242 -58.40 1.53 46.43
CA LYS A 242 -58.66 2.86 47.05
C LYS A 242 -59.66 2.75 48.19
N GLU A 243 -60.55 1.78 48.13
CA GLU A 243 -61.38 1.37 49.27
C GLU A 243 -60.57 0.56 50.31
N LEU A 244 -59.62 -0.28 49.89
CA LEU A 244 -58.86 -1.16 50.80
C LEU A 244 -57.52 -0.62 51.31
N ASP A 245 -56.93 0.39 50.68
CA ASP A 245 -55.51 0.70 50.84
C ASP A 245 -55.25 2.19 50.65
N LYS A 246 -55.51 2.89 51.76
CA LYS A 246 -54.95 4.19 52.13
C LYS A 246 -53.41 4.13 52.31
N ASP A 247 -52.76 3.04 51.89
CA ASP A 247 -51.38 2.72 52.23
C ASP A 247 -50.51 2.33 51.02
N ARG A 248 -49.56 3.24 50.76
CA ARG A 248 -48.16 3.03 50.34
C ARG A 248 -47.80 2.16 49.11
N THR A 249 -47.55 2.89 48.02
CA THR A 249 -46.28 3.05 47.28
C THR A 249 -45.20 1.96 47.19
N LYS A 250 -44.80 1.75 45.91
CA LYS A 250 -43.45 1.56 45.29
C LYS A 250 -42.79 0.18 45.31
N ALA A 251 -42.50 -0.30 44.10
CA ALA A 251 -41.84 -1.56 43.79
C ALA A 251 -40.32 -1.51 44.07
N ASN A 252 -39.86 -2.46 44.89
CA ASN A 252 -38.47 -2.84 45.08
C ASN A 252 -38.28 -4.23 44.44
N VAL A 253 -37.07 -4.51 43.93
CA VAL A 253 -36.61 -5.92 43.85
C VAL A 253 -36.65 -6.44 45.29
N PRO A 254 -37.49 -7.44 45.61
CA PRO A 254 -37.68 -7.83 46.99
C PRO A 254 -36.36 -8.43 47.51
N LEU A 255 -35.86 -7.90 48.63
CA LEU A 255 -34.98 -8.72 49.46
C LEU A 255 -35.79 -9.98 49.79
N THR A 256 -35.19 -11.15 49.63
CA THR A 256 -35.85 -12.44 49.92
C THR A 256 -36.28 -12.56 51.38
N SER A 257 -35.77 -11.69 52.26
CA SER A 257 -36.20 -11.53 53.63
C SER A 257 -36.48 -10.06 53.95
N ASP A 258 -37.70 -9.75 54.44
CA ASP A 258 -37.99 -8.49 55.12
C ASP A 258 -37.04 -8.35 56.33
N LEU A 259 -35.90 -7.69 56.16
CA LEU A 259 -34.92 -7.42 57.23
C LEU A 259 -35.52 -6.66 58.43
N ILE A 260 -36.73 -6.11 58.26
CA ILE A 260 -37.49 -5.35 59.26
C ILE A 260 -38.19 -6.29 60.27
N LYS A 261 -38.49 -7.55 59.92
CA LYS A 261 -39.22 -8.47 60.80
C LYS A 261 -38.34 -9.31 61.73
N ILE A 262 -37.03 -9.35 61.49
CA ILE A 262 -36.11 -10.19 62.25
C ILE A 262 -35.46 -9.36 63.34
N THR A 263 -35.55 -9.85 64.57
CA THR A 263 -34.99 -9.15 65.73
C THR A 263 -33.48 -9.17 65.65
N ARG A 264 -32.88 -8.00 65.37
CA ARG A 264 -31.42 -7.86 65.33
C ARG A 264 -30.89 -7.86 66.76
N VAL A 265 -30.49 -9.02 67.24
CA VAL A 265 -29.89 -9.18 68.56
C VAL A 265 -28.39 -9.41 68.40
N GLY A 266 -27.59 -8.64 69.15
CA GLY A 266 -26.13 -8.68 69.06
C GLY A 266 -25.55 -7.70 68.04
N SER A 267 -24.25 -7.85 67.77
CA SER A 267 -23.55 -7.06 66.75
C SER A 267 -23.77 -7.65 65.35
N PRO A 268 -23.98 -6.83 64.31
CA PRO A 268 -24.03 -7.32 62.94
C PRO A 268 -22.70 -7.95 62.54
N LEU A 269 -22.73 -8.90 61.60
CA LEU A 269 -21.52 -9.47 60.99
C LEU A 269 -20.58 -8.36 60.53
N THR A 270 -19.34 -8.42 61.01
CA THR A 270 -18.32 -7.43 60.64
C THR A 270 -17.61 -7.89 59.36
N VAL A 271 -17.65 -7.05 58.33
CA VAL A 271 -17.14 -7.38 56.99
C VAL A 271 -16.08 -6.37 56.56
N ALA A 272 -14.96 -6.88 56.05
CA ALA A 272 -13.93 -6.07 55.41
C ALA A 272 -13.99 -6.24 53.89
N ILE A 273 -13.71 -5.20 53.13
CA ILE A 273 -13.62 -5.29 51.67
C ILE A 273 -12.18 -5.02 51.26
N ILE A 274 -11.55 -6.02 50.67
CA ILE A 274 -10.17 -5.97 50.20
C ILE A 274 -10.14 -5.22 48.85
N PRO A 275 -9.07 -4.46 48.55
CA PRO A 275 -8.93 -3.79 47.27
C PRO A 275 -9.19 -4.72 46.07
N ILE A 276 -9.98 -4.25 45.12
CA ILE A 276 -10.37 -5.03 43.94
C ILE A 276 -9.17 -5.18 43.01
N GLU A 277 -8.77 -6.43 42.76
CA GLU A 277 -7.64 -6.73 41.87
C GLU A 277 -7.95 -6.38 40.43
N SER A 278 -6.99 -5.75 39.74
CA SER A 278 -7.05 -5.52 38.29
C SER A 278 -5.75 -5.98 37.62
N LYS A 279 -5.86 -6.60 36.44
CA LYS A 279 -4.67 -6.97 35.64
C LYS A 279 -4.00 -5.76 34.99
N GLU A 280 -4.70 -4.64 34.88
CA GLU A 280 -4.25 -3.42 34.22
C GLU A 280 -4.17 -2.25 35.20
N SER A 281 -3.38 -1.22 34.86
CA SER A 281 -3.14 0.01 35.64
C SER A 281 -4.38 0.90 35.87
N ASN A 282 -5.60 0.39 35.65
CA ASN A 282 -6.87 1.09 35.86
C ASN A 282 -7.26 1.16 37.35
N SER A 283 -6.37 1.72 38.17
CA SER A 283 -6.56 1.92 39.61
C SER A 283 -7.84 2.71 39.94
N GLN A 284 -8.32 3.57 39.03
CA GLN A 284 -9.50 4.40 39.24
C GLN A 284 -10.80 3.58 39.26
N ILE A 285 -10.98 2.66 38.32
CA ILE A 285 -12.20 1.83 38.25
C ILE A 285 -12.27 0.89 39.47
N SER A 286 -11.13 0.28 39.87
CA SER A 286 -11.06 -0.54 41.09
C SER A 286 -11.51 0.25 42.32
N SER A 287 -11.07 1.50 42.48
CA SER A 287 -11.52 2.35 43.59
C SER A 287 -13.01 2.69 43.51
N MET A 288 -13.53 2.97 42.31
CA MET A 288 -14.96 3.24 42.14
C MET A 288 -15.82 2.03 42.50
N ILE A 289 -15.46 0.83 42.03
CA ILE A 289 -16.14 -0.43 42.40
C ILE A 289 -16.17 -0.59 43.92
N LEU A 290 -15.01 -0.44 44.56
CA LEU A 290 -14.86 -0.58 46.01
C LEU A 290 -15.76 0.39 46.77
N ASP A 291 -15.70 1.68 46.44
CA ASP A 291 -16.46 2.74 47.13
C ASP A 291 -17.97 2.55 46.94
N LYS A 292 -18.41 2.13 45.74
CA LYS A 292 -19.82 1.83 45.45
C LYS A 292 -20.30 0.60 46.20
N LEU A 293 -19.49 -0.46 46.28
CA LEU A 293 -19.82 -1.66 47.02
C LEU A 293 -19.93 -1.37 48.53
N ILE A 294 -18.96 -0.63 49.10
CA ILE A 294 -19.03 -0.14 50.49
C ILE A 294 -20.34 0.62 50.71
N THR A 295 -20.61 1.61 49.86
CA THR A 295 -21.80 2.47 49.97
C THR A 295 -23.08 1.64 49.96
N ASN A 296 -23.20 0.68 49.04
CA ASN A 296 -24.40 -0.15 48.91
C ASN A 296 -24.56 -1.11 50.09
N LEU A 297 -23.49 -1.74 50.59
CA LEU A 297 -23.58 -2.63 51.76
C LEU A 297 -23.93 -1.85 53.04
N VAL A 298 -23.36 -0.66 53.24
CA VAL A 298 -23.68 0.22 54.37
C VAL A 298 -25.14 0.70 54.29
N LYS A 299 -25.62 1.11 53.11
CA LYS A 299 -27.02 1.56 52.91
C LYS A 299 -28.04 0.48 53.28
N LYS A 300 -27.76 -0.79 52.99
CA LYS A 300 -28.66 -1.90 53.31
C LYS A 300 -28.61 -2.29 54.80
N ARG A 301 -27.67 -1.72 55.58
CA ARG A 301 -27.54 -1.86 57.04
C ARG A 301 -27.48 -3.31 57.54
N ARG A 302 -27.05 -4.27 56.71
CA ARG A 302 -26.98 -5.70 57.08
C ARG A 302 -25.68 -6.06 57.79
N PHE A 303 -24.59 -5.39 57.41
CA PHE A 303 -23.23 -5.67 57.86
C PHE A 303 -22.63 -4.43 58.54
N LYS A 304 -21.68 -4.65 59.45
CA LYS A 304 -20.75 -3.60 59.89
C LYS A 304 -19.55 -3.63 58.96
N VAL A 305 -19.44 -2.65 58.07
CA VAL A 305 -18.33 -2.57 57.12
C VAL A 305 -17.14 -1.88 57.80
N ILE A 306 -15.96 -2.50 57.73
CA ILE A 306 -14.71 -1.90 58.23
C ILE A 306 -14.27 -0.79 57.26
N GLU A 307 -13.78 0.31 57.82
CA GLU A 307 -13.30 1.45 57.05
C GLU A 307 -12.05 1.11 56.25
N ARG A 308 -11.99 1.64 55.02
CA ARG A 308 -10.92 1.38 54.05
C ARG A 308 -9.54 1.80 54.55
N GLU A 309 -9.42 2.96 55.19
CA GLU A 309 -8.12 3.49 55.66
C GLU A 309 -7.46 2.56 56.69
N PHE A 310 -8.25 1.96 57.56
CA PHE A 310 -7.76 1.01 58.58
C PHE A 310 -7.27 -0.28 57.93
N LEU A 311 -7.99 -0.78 56.93
CA LEU A 311 -7.59 -1.90 56.09
C LEU A 311 -6.27 -1.62 55.37
N ASP A 312 -6.17 -0.49 54.67
CA ASP A 312 -4.98 -0.09 53.91
C ASP A 312 -3.75 0.01 54.82
N LYS A 313 -3.91 0.53 56.05
CA LYS A 313 -2.83 0.59 57.04
C LYS A 313 -2.31 -0.79 57.43
N ILE A 314 -3.20 -1.72 57.79
CA ILE A 314 -2.81 -3.08 58.18
C ILE A 314 -2.17 -3.83 57.01
N MET A 315 -2.70 -3.66 55.79
CA MET A 315 -2.13 -4.25 54.58
C MET A 315 -0.71 -3.73 54.32
N ASN A 316 -0.47 -2.43 54.47
CA ASN A 316 0.86 -1.84 54.28
C ASN A 316 1.87 -2.27 55.36
N GLU A 317 1.44 -2.38 56.63
CA GLU A 317 2.30 -2.79 57.75
C GLU A 317 2.79 -4.25 57.63
N GLN A 318 1.98 -5.14 57.02
CA GLN A 318 2.34 -6.54 56.78
C GLN A 318 3.26 -6.75 55.54
N SER A 319 3.86 -5.68 55.00
CA SER A 319 4.73 -5.70 53.80
C SER A 319 4.03 -6.18 52.52
N LEU A 320 2.75 -5.83 52.32
CA LEU A 320 1.91 -6.32 51.21
C LEU A 320 1.74 -5.30 50.07
N GLY A 321 2.64 -4.31 49.99
CA GLY A 321 2.37 -3.05 49.30
C GLY A 321 3.09 -2.79 47.98
N MET A 322 3.46 -3.79 47.17
CA MET A 322 4.17 -3.49 45.90
C MET A 322 3.62 -4.10 44.62
N THR A 323 2.79 -5.16 44.67
CA THR A 323 2.36 -5.85 43.44
C THR A 323 0.89 -5.66 43.09
N GLY A 324 0.07 -5.04 43.95
CA GLY A 324 -1.37 -4.83 43.71
C GLY A 324 -2.20 -6.13 43.60
N ILE A 325 -1.57 -7.28 43.86
CA ILE A 325 -2.17 -8.62 43.86
C ILE A 325 -2.07 -9.12 45.30
N VAL A 326 -3.21 -9.42 45.91
CA VAL A 326 -3.29 -9.83 47.31
C VAL A 326 -3.74 -11.28 47.33
N ASP A 327 -2.89 -12.17 47.82
CA ASP A 327 -3.28 -13.58 47.97
C ASP A 327 -4.34 -13.75 49.09
N GLU A 328 -5.15 -14.78 48.92
CA GLU A 328 -6.28 -15.07 49.82
C GLU A 328 -5.84 -15.29 51.28
N ALA A 329 -4.73 -15.99 51.50
CA ALA A 329 -4.22 -16.26 52.84
C ALA A 329 -3.83 -14.96 53.58
N THR A 330 -3.19 -14.05 52.85
CA THR A 330 -2.87 -12.72 53.34
C THR A 330 -4.11 -11.91 53.66
N ALA A 331 -5.10 -11.88 52.75
CA ALA A 331 -6.34 -11.16 52.98
C ALA A 331 -7.09 -11.67 54.22
N ILE A 332 -7.10 -12.99 54.45
CA ILE A 332 -7.68 -13.61 55.64
C ILE A 332 -6.92 -13.18 56.90
N ASN A 333 -5.58 -13.17 56.86
CA ASN A 333 -4.77 -12.73 58.01
C ASN A 333 -5.00 -11.25 58.33
N ALA A 334 -5.06 -10.39 57.32
CA ALA A 334 -5.42 -8.99 57.50
C ALA A 334 -6.83 -8.86 58.12
N GLY A 335 -7.79 -9.65 57.64
CA GLY A 335 -9.13 -9.80 58.21
C GLY A 335 -9.12 -10.17 59.70
N LYS A 336 -8.28 -11.12 60.11
CA LYS A 336 -8.12 -11.51 61.52
C LYS A 336 -7.59 -10.35 62.38
N VAL A 337 -6.59 -9.62 61.88
CA VAL A 337 -5.97 -8.50 62.60
C VAL A 337 -6.95 -7.35 62.83
N ILE A 338 -7.79 -7.04 61.84
CA ILE A 338 -8.78 -5.96 61.94
C ILE A 338 -10.10 -6.39 62.60
N GLY A 339 -10.24 -7.67 62.96
CA GLY A 339 -11.46 -8.22 63.55
C GLY A 339 -12.63 -8.31 62.57
N ALA A 340 -12.35 -8.51 61.28
CA ALA A 340 -13.36 -8.88 60.30
C ALA A 340 -13.77 -10.35 60.50
N GLU A 341 -15.05 -10.63 60.44
CA GLU A 341 -15.59 -11.99 60.49
C GLU A 341 -15.70 -12.60 59.10
N ALA A 342 -15.94 -11.76 58.09
CA ALA A 342 -15.86 -12.11 56.68
C ALA A 342 -15.07 -11.04 55.91
N ILE A 343 -14.37 -11.48 54.86
CA ILE A 343 -13.72 -10.60 53.90
C ILE A 343 -14.41 -10.71 52.55
N ILE A 344 -14.54 -9.59 51.86
CA ILE A 344 -15.01 -9.51 50.48
C ILE A 344 -13.79 -9.23 49.62
N MET A 345 -13.47 -10.16 48.74
CA MET A 345 -12.44 -10.02 47.72
C MET A 345 -13.10 -9.91 46.37
N GLY A 346 -12.53 -9.10 45.48
CA GLY A 346 -13.02 -9.02 44.13
C GLY A 346 -11.91 -8.85 43.13
N LYS A 347 -12.20 -9.25 41.89
CA LYS A 347 -11.32 -9.07 40.76
C LYS A 347 -12.11 -8.51 39.61
N GLN A 348 -11.55 -7.50 38.98
CA GLN A 348 -12.06 -6.91 37.75
C GLN A 348 -11.16 -7.25 36.56
N SER A 349 -11.78 -7.45 35.41
CA SER A 349 -11.11 -7.51 34.11
C SER A 349 -11.99 -6.86 33.05
N GLU A 350 -11.36 -6.13 32.14
CA GLU A 350 -12.02 -5.56 30.98
C GLU A 350 -11.82 -6.48 29.77
N LEU A 351 -12.91 -6.79 29.07
CA LEU A 351 -12.87 -7.58 27.85
C LEU A 351 -13.85 -6.97 26.84
N ASN A 352 -13.34 -6.52 25.69
CA ASN A 352 -14.14 -5.93 24.62
C ASN A 352 -14.99 -4.71 25.03
N GLY A 353 -14.56 -3.96 26.05
CA GLY A 353 -15.31 -2.81 26.61
C GLY A 353 -16.32 -3.18 27.71
N ASP A 354 -16.55 -4.47 27.94
CA ASP A 354 -17.34 -4.97 29.05
C ASP A 354 -16.47 -5.20 30.28
N LEU A 355 -16.97 -4.79 31.44
CA LEU A 355 -16.32 -4.99 32.72
C LEU A 355 -16.85 -6.26 33.38
N HIS A 356 -15.98 -7.26 33.49
CA HIS A 356 -16.22 -8.48 34.23
C HIS A 356 -15.75 -8.29 35.67
N ILE A 357 -16.69 -8.35 36.61
CA ILE A 357 -16.41 -8.21 38.04
C ILE A 357 -16.80 -9.50 38.72
N SER A 358 -15.81 -10.18 39.29
CA SER A 358 -16.01 -11.32 40.17
C SER A 358 -15.84 -10.87 41.61
N VAL A 359 -16.78 -11.25 42.48
CA VAL A 359 -16.74 -10.95 43.91
C VAL A 359 -16.93 -12.24 44.69
N ARG A 360 -16.11 -12.41 45.72
CA ARG A 360 -16.13 -13.53 46.63
C ARG A 360 -16.22 -13.04 48.07
N VAL A 361 -17.00 -13.73 48.87
CA VAL A 361 -17.08 -13.51 50.31
C VAL A 361 -16.50 -14.73 50.99
N ILE A 362 -15.51 -14.53 51.86
CA ILE A 362 -14.77 -15.61 52.53
C ILE A 362 -14.91 -15.42 54.03
N ASP A 363 -15.25 -16.50 54.74
CA ASP A 363 -15.28 -16.55 56.19
C ASP A 363 -13.85 -16.56 56.74
N VAL A 364 -13.50 -15.62 57.61
CA VAL A 364 -12.12 -15.41 58.06
C VAL A 364 -11.64 -16.50 59.02
N GLU A 365 -12.55 -17.12 59.77
CA GLU A 365 -12.23 -18.15 60.75
C GLU A 365 -11.98 -19.50 60.06
N THR A 366 -12.90 -19.87 59.15
CA THR A 366 -12.89 -21.17 58.46
C THR A 366 -12.12 -21.16 57.15
N SER A 367 -11.85 -19.98 56.58
CA SER A 367 -11.28 -19.81 55.23
C SER A 367 -12.17 -20.39 54.12
N GLU A 368 -13.46 -20.62 54.38
CA GLU A 368 -14.41 -21.12 53.39
C GLU A 368 -15.03 -19.96 52.60
N THR A 369 -15.19 -20.14 51.29
CA THR A 369 -15.95 -19.19 50.45
C THR A 369 -17.44 -19.33 50.74
N ILE A 370 -18.03 -18.30 51.33
CA ILE A 370 -19.47 -18.20 51.61
C ILE A 370 -20.24 -18.01 50.30
N THR A 371 -19.73 -17.11 49.46
CA THR A 371 -20.40 -16.66 48.24
C THR A 371 -19.39 -16.35 47.15
N ALA A 372 -19.71 -16.69 45.91
CA ALA A 372 -18.99 -16.24 44.72
C ALA A 372 -19.99 -15.83 43.65
N ASN A 373 -19.97 -14.55 43.25
CA ASN A 373 -20.81 -14.03 42.18
C ASN A 373 -19.93 -13.40 41.09
N GLU A 374 -20.38 -13.47 39.84
CA GLU A 374 -19.79 -12.79 38.72
C GLU A 374 -20.86 -11.95 38.02
N ILE A 375 -20.49 -10.73 37.63
CA ILE A 375 -21.35 -9.84 36.85
C ILE A 375 -20.55 -9.26 35.69
N VAL A 376 -21.21 -9.17 34.53
CA VAL A 376 -20.73 -8.45 33.35
C VAL A 376 -21.55 -7.19 33.24
N SER A 377 -20.89 -6.05 33.06
CA SER A 377 -21.52 -4.74 32.96
C SER A 377 -20.74 -3.85 32.02
N GLU A 378 -21.45 -3.03 31.25
CA GLU A 378 -20.84 -1.86 30.63
C GLU A 378 -20.40 -0.85 31.71
N GLN A 379 -19.42 -0.01 31.39
CA GLN A 379 -18.86 0.97 32.34
C GLN A 379 -19.91 1.98 32.83
N ASP A 380 -20.84 2.39 31.95
CA ASP A 380 -21.90 3.36 32.26
C ASP A 380 -22.99 2.79 33.19
N GLU A 381 -23.08 1.46 33.30
CA GLU A 381 -24.05 0.77 34.16
C GLU A 381 -23.48 0.31 35.51
N LEU A 382 -22.23 0.69 35.82
CA LEU A 382 -21.49 0.23 36.99
C LEU A 382 -22.26 0.43 38.31
N GLU A 383 -23.00 1.54 38.47
CA GLU A 383 -23.81 1.80 39.66
C GLU A 383 -24.85 0.69 39.89
N ARG A 384 -25.58 0.32 38.82
CA ARG A 384 -26.62 -0.72 38.87
C ARG A 384 -26.00 -2.09 39.10
N ALA A 385 -24.86 -2.36 38.46
CA ALA A 385 -24.12 -3.60 38.67
C ALA A 385 -23.69 -3.75 40.13
N MET A 386 -23.14 -2.69 40.75
CA MET A 386 -22.73 -2.72 42.15
C MET A 386 -23.89 -2.82 43.13
N GLU A 387 -25.04 -2.22 42.83
CA GLU A 387 -26.25 -2.44 43.63
C GLU A 387 -26.70 -3.91 43.54
N LYS A 388 -26.69 -4.49 42.34
CA LYS A 388 -27.07 -5.90 42.12
C LYS A 388 -26.13 -6.86 42.86
N VAL A 389 -24.82 -6.62 42.80
CA VAL A 389 -23.81 -7.40 43.55
C VAL A 389 -24.06 -7.30 45.06
N ALA A 390 -24.30 -6.11 45.59
CA ALA A 390 -24.60 -5.94 47.01
C ALA A 390 -25.87 -6.71 47.41
N VAL A 391 -26.91 -6.70 46.57
CA VAL A 391 -28.13 -7.48 46.80
C VAL A 391 -27.88 -8.99 46.75
N MET A 392 -27.07 -9.47 45.79
CA MET A 392 -26.67 -10.88 45.71
C MET A 392 -25.95 -11.32 46.98
N ILE A 393 -24.95 -10.56 47.42
CA ILE A 393 -24.19 -10.82 48.65
C ILE A 393 -25.12 -10.91 49.88
N ILE A 394 -26.09 -10.00 49.99
CA ILE A 394 -27.05 -9.98 51.11
C ILE A 394 -27.98 -11.20 51.05
N ASN A 395 -28.44 -11.57 49.86
CA ASN A 395 -29.34 -12.71 49.69
C ASN A 395 -28.63 -14.05 49.92
N ASP A 396 -27.35 -14.15 49.58
CA ASP A 396 -26.53 -15.34 49.80
C ASP A 396 -26.07 -15.49 51.27
N MET A 397 -26.20 -14.41 52.07
CA MET A 397 -26.03 -14.39 53.52
C MET A 397 -27.34 -14.01 54.24
N PRO A 398 -28.39 -14.82 54.07
CA PRO A 398 -29.70 -14.48 54.59
C PRO A 398 -29.69 -14.44 56.12
N LEU A 399 -30.44 -13.49 56.66
CA LEU A 399 -30.66 -13.39 58.10
C LEU A 399 -31.87 -14.29 58.40
N PHE A 400 -31.68 -15.39 59.13
CA PHE A 400 -32.77 -16.25 59.59
C PHE A 400 -32.72 -16.45 61.11
N GLU A 401 -33.90 -16.60 61.71
CA GLU A 401 -34.09 -16.96 63.12
C GLU A 401 -34.46 -18.44 63.20
N GLY A 402 -33.76 -19.18 64.05
CA GLY A 402 -34.09 -20.53 64.48
C GLY A 402 -34.36 -20.61 65.97
N THR A 403 -34.72 -21.80 66.42
CA THR A 403 -35.09 -22.15 67.79
C THR A 403 -34.17 -23.27 68.29
N ILE A 404 -33.73 -23.15 69.54
CA ILE A 404 -32.99 -24.22 70.23
C ILE A 404 -33.96 -25.37 70.53
N ILE A 405 -33.79 -26.50 69.87
CA ILE A 405 -34.63 -27.70 70.02
C ILE A 405 -34.02 -28.73 70.97
N LYS A 406 -32.71 -28.69 71.20
CA LYS A 406 -31.99 -29.55 72.15
C LYS A 406 -30.71 -28.87 72.64
N ILE A 407 -30.34 -29.13 73.90
CA ILE A 407 -29.09 -28.65 74.51
C ILE A 407 -28.32 -29.85 75.06
N ASP A 408 -27.06 -29.95 74.66
CA ASP A 408 -26.05 -30.81 75.26
C ASP A 408 -25.02 -29.90 75.99
N PRO A 409 -24.08 -30.44 76.81
CA PRO A 409 -23.19 -29.62 77.65
C PRO A 409 -22.35 -28.55 76.93
N ASP A 410 -21.94 -28.78 75.68
CA ASP A 410 -21.06 -27.90 74.89
C ASP A 410 -21.66 -27.48 73.54
N GLN A 411 -22.86 -27.97 73.20
CA GLN A 411 -23.48 -27.75 71.90
C GLN A 411 -25.00 -27.66 71.98
N ILE A 412 -25.58 -26.97 71.02
CA ILE A 412 -27.02 -26.80 70.84
C ILE A 412 -27.45 -27.34 69.48
N TYR A 413 -28.71 -27.72 69.38
CA TYR A 413 -29.34 -28.14 68.14
C TYR A 413 -30.40 -27.11 67.78
N LEU A 414 -30.40 -26.71 66.52
CA LEU A 414 -31.27 -25.66 65.99
C LEU A 414 -32.16 -26.26 64.89
N ASP A 415 -33.41 -25.79 64.80
CA ASP A 415 -34.39 -26.14 63.76
C ASP A 415 -34.16 -25.41 62.41
N ILE A 416 -32.92 -24.97 62.17
CA ILE A 416 -32.51 -24.28 60.94
C ILE A 416 -31.29 -24.98 60.37
N GLY A 417 -31.32 -25.25 59.06
CA GLY A 417 -30.33 -26.05 58.36
C GLY A 417 -29.81 -25.41 57.07
N ALA A 418 -29.23 -26.24 56.21
CA ALA A 418 -28.65 -25.82 54.93
C ALA A 418 -29.69 -25.19 53.98
N ASP A 419 -30.95 -25.60 54.07
CA ASP A 419 -32.06 -25.04 53.28
C ASP A 419 -32.27 -23.53 53.49
N LEU A 420 -31.92 -23.05 54.69
CA LEU A 420 -31.95 -21.64 55.07
C LEU A 420 -30.55 -21.00 55.07
N GLY A 421 -29.58 -21.61 54.39
CA GLY A 421 -28.24 -21.03 54.20
C GLY A 421 -27.29 -21.20 55.38
N VAL A 422 -27.62 -22.03 56.38
CA VAL A 422 -26.67 -22.38 57.45
C VAL A 422 -25.54 -23.24 56.87
N ARG A 423 -24.30 -22.93 57.25
CA ARG A 423 -23.08 -23.64 56.84
C ARG A 423 -22.24 -23.97 58.07
N LYS A 424 -21.26 -24.84 57.90
CA LYS A 424 -20.25 -25.03 58.95
C LYS A 424 -19.55 -23.68 59.20
N GLY A 425 -19.30 -23.34 60.46
CA GLY A 425 -18.75 -22.04 60.84
C GLY A 425 -19.79 -20.92 60.99
N THR A 426 -21.04 -21.08 60.50
CA THR A 426 -22.09 -20.06 60.67
C THR A 426 -22.25 -19.70 62.14
N LYS A 427 -22.12 -18.40 62.44
CA LYS A 427 -22.22 -17.85 63.79
C LYS A 427 -23.66 -17.48 64.09
N PHE A 428 -24.10 -17.79 65.30
CA PHE A 428 -25.41 -17.48 65.83
C PHE A 428 -25.29 -16.57 67.05
N THR A 429 -26.14 -15.54 67.10
CA THR A 429 -26.43 -14.85 68.36
C THR A 429 -27.62 -15.51 69.03
N LEU A 430 -27.42 -16.00 70.25
CA LEU A 430 -28.45 -16.62 71.07
C LEU A 430 -29.15 -15.57 71.91
N TYR A 431 -30.48 -15.64 71.98
CA TYR A 431 -31.28 -14.73 72.79
C TYR A 431 -32.58 -15.35 73.27
N ARG A 432 -33.09 -14.81 74.38
CA ARG A 432 -34.44 -15.09 74.86
C ARG A 432 -35.39 -14.01 74.41
N LYS A 433 -36.47 -14.41 73.74
CA LYS A 433 -37.58 -13.54 73.38
C LYS A 433 -38.51 -13.41 74.59
N GLY A 434 -38.59 -12.20 75.15
CA GLY A 434 -39.46 -11.85 76.27
C GLY A 434 -40.78 -11.23 75.81
N GLU A 435 -41.33 -10.37 76.65
CA GLU A 435 -42.63 -9.72 76.42
C GLU A 435 -42.61 -8.83 75.17
N GLU A 436 -43.75 -8.76 74.49
CA GLU A 436 -43.96 -7.85 73.36
C GLU A 436 -44.07 -6.40 73.81
N ILE A 437 -43.37 -5.51 73.13
CA ILE A 437 -43.41 -4.07 73.37
C ILE A 437 -44.43 -3.47 72.41
N LYS A 438 -45.51 -2.90 72.94
CA LYS A 438 -46.56 -2.27 72.15
C LYS A 438 -46.50 -0.76 72.23
N HIS A 439 -46.78 -0.08 71.13
CA HIS A 439 -46.96 1.37 71.14
C HIS A 439 -48.22 1.71 71.97
N PRO A 440 -48.12 2.60 72.96
CA PRO A 440 -49.21 2.83 73.92
C PRO A 440 -50.49 3.38 73.27
N SER A 441 -50.38 4.10 72.15
CA SER A 441 -51.55 4.69 71.47
C SER A 441 -52.05 3.91 70.24
N THR A 442 -51.22 3.08 69.61
CA THR A 442 -51.63 2.35 68.38
C THR A 442 -51.87 0.86 68.64
N GLY A 443 -51.37 0.33 69.77
CA GLY A 443 -51.41 -1.11 70.07
C GLY A 443 -50.50 -1.96 69.17
N GLU A 444 -49.79 -1.33 68.23
CA GLU A 444 -48.86 -2.01 67.32
C GLU A 444 -47.71 -2.62 68.11
N VAL A 445 -47.40 -3.88 67.83
CA VAL A 445 -46.22 -4.56 68.40
C VAL A 445 -44.98 -4.01 67.71
N LEU A 446 -44.22 -3.19 68.43
CA LEU A 446 -42.99 -2.57 67.96
C LEU A 446 -41.80 -3.55 68.01
N GLY A 447 -41.89 -4.57 68.84
CA GLY A 447 -40.84 -5.58 69.00
C GLY A 447 -41.05 -6.42 70.25
N TYR A 448 -39.97 -7.05 70.70
CA TYR A 448 -39.95 -7.89 71.89
C TYR A 448 -38.78 -7.50 72.75
N ASN A 449 -38.93 -7.60 74.06
CA ASN A 449 -37.80 -7.48 74.96
C ASN A 449 -36.86 -8.67 74.71
N VAL A 450 -35.60 -8.41 74.37
CA VAL A 450 -34.62 -9.46 74.03
C VAL A 450 -33.51 -9.50 75.04
N THR A 451 -33.28 -10.67 75.62
CA THR A 451 -32.14 -10.90 76.51
C THR A 451 -31.05 -11.64 75.72
N PRO A 452 -29.88 -11.02 75.46
CA PRO A 452 -28.79 -11.71 74.79
C PRO A 452 -28.23 -12.80 75.73
N LEU A 453 -28.15 -14.03 75.22
CA LEU A 453 -27.68 -15.19 75.97
C LEU A 453 -26.26 -15.58 75.56
N GLY A 454 -25.80 -15.22 74.37
CA GLY A 454 -24.42 -15.46 73.95
C GLY A 454 -24.30 -15.81 72.49
N GLU A 455 -23.28 -16.59 72.13
CA GLU A 455 -22.95 -16.92 70.75
C GLU A 455 -22.63 -18.41 70.60
N ALA A 456 -23.02 -18.98 69.45
CA ALA A 456 -22.69 -20.33 69.07
C ALA A 456 -22.17 -20.38 67.62
N VAL A 457 -21.35 -21.37 67.31
CA VAL A 457 -20.74 -21.57 65.98
C VAL A 457 -21.10 -22.95 65.47
N THR A 458 -21.63 -23.00 64.26
CA THR A 458 -22.10 -24.24 63.64
C THR A 458 -20.95 -25.21 63.39
N THR A 459 -21.07 -26.44 63.88
CA THR A 459 -20.09 -27.51 63.68
C THR A 459 -20.56 -28.54 62.66
N ASN A 460 -21.86 -28.80 62.60
CA ASN A 460 -22.47 -29.76 61.68
C ASN A 460 -23.81 -29.24 61.17
N VAL A 461 -24.11 -29.48 59.89
CA VAL A 461 -25.32 -29.00 59.23
C VAL A 461 -26.00 -30.15 58.51
N GLN A 462 -27.31 -30.24 58.69
CA GLN A 462 -28.21 -31.07 57.91
C GLN A 462 -29.18 -30.18 57.14
N GLU A 463 -30.02 -30.79 56.29
CA GLU A 463 -30.92 -30.02 55.43
C GLU A 463 -31.82 -29.05 56.20
N LYS A 464 -32.42 -29.49 57.31
CA LYS A 464 -33.40 -28.70 58.10
C LYS A 464 -32.98 -28.44 59.56
N MET A 465 -31.76 -28.80 59.94
CA MET A 465 -31.27 -28.61 61.29
C MET A 465 -29.75 -28.42 61.30
N SER A 466 -29.24 -27.83 62.37
CA SER A 466 -27.81 -27.65 62.57
C SER A 466 -27.43 -27.89 64.02
N ILE A 467 -26.16 -28.24 64.22
CA ILE A 467 -25.53 -28.42 65.53
C ILE A 467 -24.49 -27.32 65.65
N ALA A 468 -24.57 -26.55 66.73
CA ALA A 468 -23.66 -25.45 66.98
C ALA A 468 -22.98 -25.59 68.34
N LYS A 469 -21.65 -25.43 68.37
CA LYS A 469 -20.86 -25.37 69.60
C LYS A 469 -21.05 -24.02 70.26
N ILE A 470 -21.25 -24.02 71.56
CA ILE A 470 -21.39 -22.80 72.34
C ILE A 470 -20.02 -22.12 72.49
N VAL A 471 -19.90 -20.85 72.08
CA VAL A 471 -18.67 -20.04 72.24
C VAL A 471 -18.74 -19.21 73.51
N LYS A 472 -19.90 -18.60 73.76
CA LYS A 472 -20.20 -17.83 74.96
C LYS A 472 -21.65 -18.10 75.31
N SER A 473 -21.96 -18.46 76.55
CA SER A 473 -23.34 -18.64 76.98
C SER A 473 -23.59 -18.15 78.39
N GLY A 474 -24.73 -17.50 78.58
CA GLY A 474 -25.46 -17.44 79.83
C GLY A 474 -26.36 -18.65 80.00
N SER A 475 -27.43 -18.51 80.78
CA SER A 475 -28.41 -19.57 81.04
C SER A 475 -29.34 -19.78 79.82
N ILE A 476 -28.94 -20.67 78.91
CA ILE A 476 -29.73 -21.08 77.74
C ILE A 476 -30.72 -22.22 78.08
N GLN A 477 -31.88 -22.24 77.44
CA GLN A 477 -32.89 -23.29 77.57
C GLN A 477 -33.53 -23.64 76.21
N ILE A 478 -34.18 -24.81 76.15
CA ILE A 478 -34.93 -25.22 74.95
C ILE A 478 -36.05 -24.18 74.70
N GLY A 479 -36.22 -23.78 73.44
CA GLY A 479 -37.15 -22.73 73.02
C GLY A 479 -36.53 -21.33 72.91
N ASP A 480 -35.31 -21.11 73.42
CA ASP A 480 -34.57 -19.87 73.14
C ASP A 480 -34.26 -19.75 71.63
N LYS A 481 -34.01 -18.52 71.17
CA LYS A 481 -33.85 -18.19 69.76
C LYS A 481 -32.38 -18.03 69.40
N ALA A 482 -32.07 -18.35 68.14
CA ALA A 482 -30.77 -18.16 67.54
C ALA A 482 -30.95 -17.43 66.22
N VAL A 483 -30.28 -16.28 66.05
CA VAL A 483 -30.29 -15.55 64.77
C VAL A 483 -28.91 -15.63 64.12
N ILE A 484 -28.87 -15.91 62.82
CA ILE A 484 -27.62 -15.88 62.03
C ILE A 484 -27.00 -14.49 62.15
N LYS A 485 -25.68 -14.40 62.33
CA LYS A 485 -24.98 -13.11 62.38
C LYS A 485 -24.90 -12.40 61.04
#